data_AF-A0A437J9P8-F1
#
_entry.id   AF-A0A437J9P8-F1
#
_cell.length_a   1.000
_cell.length_b   1.000
_cell.length_c   1.000
_cell.angle_alpha   90.00
_cell.angle_beta   90.00
_cell.angle_gamma   90.00
#
_symmetry.space_group_name_H-M   'P 1'
#
loop_
_entity.id
_entity.type
_entity.pdbx_description
1 polymer ?
#
loop_
_entity_poly.entity_id
_entity_poly.type
_entity_poly.pdbx_seq_one_letter_code
_entity_poly.pdbx_strand_id
1 'polypeptide(L)'
;MTDPTKRLRQLIEAIYLKTVAGEITWAFNPTSDACETDLGAGSIEVVQESDDDGNYYSYVKIRNSEQEVVENIYGGTLGKGARPFNTGHKNYWELLSDLRAQSYRSAMGADKIVASMLTQLDATDLIIDDDVPF
;
A
#
# COMPACT_ATOMS: atom_id res chain seq x y z
N MET A 1 -22.21 -17.65 -12.62
CA MET A 1 -21.95 -16.52 -11.68
C MET A 1 -20.51 -16.61 -11.23
N THR A 2 -19.75 -15.52 -11.28
CA THR A 2 -18.38 -15.46 -10.72
C THR A 2 -18.47 -15.20 -9.22
N ASP A 3 -17.77 -16.00 -8.42
CA ASP A 3 -17.63 -15.86 -6.97
C ASP A 3 -17.13 -14.44 -6.61
N PRO A 4 -17.82 -13.69 -5.70
CA PRO A 4 -17.37 -12.38 -5.23
C PRO A 4 -15.91 -12.36 -4.78
N THR A 5 -15.45 -13.40 -4.11
CA THR A 5 -14.06 -13.55 -3.66
C THR A 5 -13.09 -13.56 -4.83
N LYS A 6 -13.47 -14.25 -5.92
CA LYS A 6 -12.66 -14.31 -7.14
C LYS A 6 -12.54 -12.93 -7.81
N ARG A 7 -13.62 -12.14 -7.82
CA ARG A 7 -13.61 -10.79 -8.38
C ARG A 7 -12.72 -9.84 -7.58
N LEU A 8 -12.79 -9.90 -6.24
CA LEU A 8 -11.92 -9.10 -5.36
C LEU A 8 -10.45 -9.44 -5.59
N ARG A 9 -10.11 -10.73 -5.67
CA ARG A 9 -8.75 -11.17 -5.99
C ARG A 9 -8.25 -10.63 -7.33
N GLN A 10 -9.08 -10.72 -8.37
CA GLN A 10 -8.76 -10.19 -9.69
C GLN A 10 -8.55 -8.66 -9.68
N LEU A 11 -9.38 -7.94 -8.92
CA LEU A 11 -9.25 -6.50 -8.77
C LEU A 11 -7.92 -6.13 -8.12
N ILE A 12 -7.59 -6.74 -6.98
CA ILE A 12 -6.35 -6.47 -6.24
C ILE A 12 -5.11 -6.79 -7.09
N GLU A 13 -5.11 -7.91 -7.82
CA GLU A 13 -4.02 -8.24 -8.73
C GLU A 13 -3.91 -7.26 -9.89
N ALA A 14 -5.03 -6.82 -10.46
CA ALA A 14 -5.03 -5.83 -11.54
C ALA A 14 -4.48 -4.48 -11.07
N ILE A 15 -4.87 -4.01 -9.88
CA ILE A 15 -4.36 -2.77 -9.29
C ILE A 15 -2.86 -2.88 -9.06
N TYR A 16 -2.39 -4.00 -8.51
CA TYR A 16 -0.97 -4.23 -8.30
C TYR A 16 -0.17 -4.22 -9.60
N LEU A 17 -0.60 -4.98 -10.62
CA LEU A 17 0.09 -5.04 -11.90
C LEU A 17 0.14 -3.67 -12.59
N LYS A 18 -0.95 -2.90 -12.55
CA LYS A 18 -1.01 -1.55 -13.10
C LYS A 18 -0.14 -0.55 -12.32
N THR A 19 -0.04 -0.72 -11.00
CA THR A 19 0.86 0.09 -10.17
C THR A 19 2.32 -0.18 -10.53
N VAL A 20 2.72 -1.45 -10.64
CA VAL A 20 4.09 -1.83 -11.03
C VAL A 20 4.42 -1.36 -12.45
N ALA A 21 3.44 -1.39 -13.36
CA ALA A 21 3.61 -0.88 -14.72
C ALA A 21 3.65 0.66 -14.80
N GLY A 22 3.41 1.39 -13.71
CA GLY A 22 3.34 2.85 -13.70
C GLY A 22 2.11 3.42 -14.40
N GLU A 23 1.06 2.62 -14.57
CA GLU A 23 -0.20 3.02 -15.21
C GLU A 23 -1.18 3.70 -14.24
N ILE A 24 -0.91 3.64 -12.93
CA ILE A 24 -1.69 4.30 -11.89
C ILE A 24 -0.89 5.47 -11.34
N THR A 25 -1.51 6.64 -11.33
CA THR A 25 -0.95 7.83 -10.69
C THR A 25 -1.46 7.88 -9.25
N TRP A 26 -0.55 7.68 -8.30
CA TRP A 26 -0.86 7.73 -6.89
C TRP A 26 -0.62 9.13 -6.31
N ALA A 27 -1.48 9.56 -5.40
CA ALA A 27 -1.29 10.73 -4.56
C ALA A 27 -1.11 10.30 -3.11
N PHE A 28 -0.19 10.95 -2.38
CA PHE A 28 0.02 10.66 -0.97
C PHE A 28 -0.84 11.59 -0.11
N ASN A 29 -1.64 11.00 0.77
CA ASN A 29 -2.42 11.72 1.76
C ASN A 29 -1.70 11.67 3.12
N PRO A 30 -1.06 12.78 3.55
CA PRO A 30 -0.29 12.80 4.79
C PRO A 30 -1.14 12.71 6.05
N THR A 31 -2.45 13.00 5.96
CA THR A 31 -3.35 12.98 7.13
C THR A 31 -3.69 11.54 7.53
N SER A 32 -3.78 10.64 6.55
CA SER A 32 -4.16 9.25 6.74
C SER A 32 -3.04 8.25 6.46
N ASP A 33 -1.83 8.74 6.18
CA ASP A 33 -0.68 7.94 5.71
C ASP A 33 -1.07 6.92 4.61
N ALA A 34 -1.89 7.38 3.67
CA ALA A 34 -2.48 6.57 2.62
C ALA A 34 -2.00 7.03 1.24
N CYS A 35 -1.94 6.10 0.29
CA CYS A 35 -1.77 6.42 -1.12
C CYS A 35 -3.11 6.22 -1.83
N GLU A 36 -3.59 7.25 -2.51
CA GLU A 36 -4.90 7.25 -3.17
C GLU A 36 -4.79 7.40 -4.68
N THR A 37 -5.73 6.82 -5.40
CA THR A 37 -5.91 7.02 -6.84
C THR A 37 -7.39 7.06 -7.18
N ASP A 38 -7.75 7.91 -8.13
CA ASP A 38 -9.10 7.94 -8.70
C ASP A 38 -9.24 6.91 -9.83
N LEU A 39 -10.38 6.21 -9.85
CA LEU A 39 -10.78 5.28 -10.91
C LEU A 39 -12.04 5.77 -11.66
N GLY A 40 -12.30 7.08 -11.62
CA GLY A 40 -13.41 7.75 -12.30
C GLY A 40 -14.76 7.60 -11.59
N ALA A 41 -15.20 6.37 -11.30
CA ALA A 41 -16.46 6.09 -10.59
C ALA A 41 -16.32 6.06 -9.05
N GLY A 42 -15.10 6.30 -8.56
CA GLY A 42 -14.73 6.20 -7.15
C GLY A 42 -13.21 6.27 -7.03
N SER A 43 -12.70 6.00 -5.84
CA SER A 43 -11.27 6.00 -5.55
C SER A 43 -10.84 4.76 -4.80
N ILE A 44 -9.54 4.49 -4.86
CA ILE A 44 -8.91 3.43 -4.08
C ILE A 44 -7.81 4.04 -3.24
N GLU A 45 -7.81 3.73 -1.95
CA GLU A 45 -6.73 4.03 -1.02
C GLU A 45 -5.99 2.74 -0.64
N VAL A 46 -4.67 2.80 -0.59
CA VAL A 46 -3.83 1.80 0.05
C VAL A 46 -3.32 2.39 1.36
N VAL A 47 -3.79 1.82 2.45
CA VAL A 47 -3.56 2.32 3.81
C VAL A 47 -2.56 1.42 4.51
N GLN A 48 -1.74 2.00 5.37
CA GLN A 48 -0.91 1.28 6.33
C GLN A 48 -1.39 1.64 7.74
N GLU A 49 -1.68 0.63 8.55
CA GLU A 49 -2.07 0.79 9.95
C GLU A 49 -1.19 -0.12 10.82
N SER A 50 -1.04 0.28 12.07
CA SER A 50 -0.43 -0.54 13.13
C SER A 50 -1.50 -0.97 14.11
N ASP A 51 -1.47 -2.22 14.57
CA ASP A 51 -2.28 -2.63 15.71
C ASP A 51 -1.65 -2.17 17.04
N ASP A 52 -2.38 -2.39 18.15
CA ASP A 52 -1.94 -2.05 19.50
C ASP A 52 -0.65 -2.79 19.91
N ASP A 53 -0.34 -3.91 19.23
CA ASP A 53 0.87 -4.72 19.43
C ASP A 53 2.05 -4.22 18.56
N GLY A 54 1.85 -3.17 17.75
CA GLY A 54 2.86 -2.58 16.88
C GLY A 54 3.10 -3.34 15.57
N ASN A 55 2.24 -4.30 15.22
CA ASN A 55 2.32 -4.98 13.93
C ASN A 55 1.71 -4.11 12.84
N TYR A 56 2.50 -3.87 11.78
CA TYR A 56 2.03 -3.15 10.61
C TYR A 56 1.26 -4.06 9.66
N TYR A 57 0.13 -3.58 9.18
CA TYR A 57 -0.62 -4.21 8.11
C TYR A 57 -1.06 -3.18 7.06
N SER A 58 -1.08 -3.63 5.81
CA SER A 58 -1.60 -2.85 4.69
C SER A 58 -2.92 -3.42 4.22
N TYR A 59 -3.85 -2.53 3.89
CA TYR A 59 -5.15 -2.91 3.34
C TYR A 59 -5.59 -1.91 2.27
N VAL A 60 -6.55 -2.34 1.45
CA VAL A 60 -7.10 -1.52 0.37
C VAL A 60 -8.50 -1.09 0.75
N LYS A 61 -8.77 0.22 0.70
CA LYS A 61 -10.08 0.80 0.93
C LYS A 61 -10.64 1.27 -0.40
N ILE A 62 -11.84 0.79 -0.74
CA ILE A 62 -12.57 1.18 -1.94
C ILE A 62 -13.63 2.20 -1.56
N ARG A 63 -13.64 3.34 -2.25
CA ARG A 63 -14.64 4.38 -2.06
C ARG A 63 -15.49 4.56 -3.31
N ASN A 64 -16.74 4.95 -3.11
CA ASN A 64 -17.64 5.35 -4.20
C ASN A 64 -17.33 6.80 -4.66
N SER A 65 -18.09 7.29 -5.64
CA SER A 65 -17.99 8.67 -6.13
C SER A 65 -18.30 9.74 -5.08
N GLU A 66 -18.99 9.38 -3.99
CA GLU A 66 -19.33 10.25 -2.86
C GLU A 66 -18.26 10.20 -1.75
N GLN A 67 -17.13 9.52 -1.98
CA GLN A 67 -16.03 9.30 -1.03
C GLN A 67 -16.40 8.45 0.18
N GLU A 68 -17.56 7.78 0.16
CA GLU A 68 -17.97 6.85 1.20
C GLU A 68 -17.23 5.51 1.02
N VAL A 69 -16.86 4.90 2.15
CA VAL A 69 -16.20 3.59 2.15
C VAL A 69 -17.21 2.52 1.78
N VAL A 70 -16.96 1.86 0.65
CA VAL A 70 -17.76 0.73 0.18
C VAL A 70 -17.23 -0.57 0.75
N GLU A 71 -15.91 -0.74 0.82
CA GLU A 71 -15.27 -1.99 1.24
C GLU A 71 -13.83 -1.77 1.73
N ASN A 72 -13.42 -2.59 2.71
CA ASN A 72 -12.03 -2.69 3.18
C ASN A 72 -11.49 -4.11 2.92
N ILE A 73 -10.44 -4.21 2.12
CA ILE A 73 -9.85 -5.47 1.68
C ILE A 73 -8.53 -5.70 2.40
N TYR A 74 -8.54 -6.65 3.32
CA TYR A 74 -7.36 -7.13 4.04
C TYR A 74 -6.82 -8.40 3.37
N GLY A 75 -5.51 -8.67 3.52
CA GLY A 75 -4.89 -9.86 2.91
C GLY A 75 -5.56 -11.17 3.35
N GLY A 76 -6.02 -11.22 4.61
CA GLY A 76 -6.70 -12.39 5.18
C GLY A 76 -8.16 -12.56 4.73
N THR A 77 -8.86 -11.49 4.32
CA THR A 77 -10.27 -11.55 3.91
C THR A 77 -10.45 -12.14 2.51
N LEU A 78 -9.37 -12.24 1.74
CA LEU A 78 -9.36 -12.85 0.40
C LEU A 78 -9.43 -14.40 0.42
N GLY A 79 -9.48 -15.01 1.61
CA GLY A 79 -9.72 -16.43 1.83
C GLY A 79 -8.51 -17.19 2.38
N LYS A 80 -8.76 -18.20 3.22
CA LYS A 80 -7.71 -19.02 3.84
C LYS A 80 -6.87 -19.73 2.77
N GLY A 81 -5.55 -19.54 2.83
CA GLY A 81 -4.60 -20.16 1.89
C GLY A 81 -4.68 -19.62 0.46
N ALA A 82 -5.44 -18.55 0.22
CA ALA A 82 -5.48 -17.88 -1.07
C ALA A 82 -4.11 -17.29 -1.39
N ARG A 83 -3.64 -17.54 -2.61
CA ARG A 83 -2.40 -16.98 -3.13
C ARG A 83 -2.69 -16.14 -4.36
N PRO A 84 -1.99 -15.01 -4.55
CA PRO A 84 -2.03 -14.28 -5.80
C PRO A 84 -1.66 -15.17 -6.98
N PHE A 85 -2.44 -15.08 -8.06
CA PHE A 85 -2.19 -15.91 -9.24
C PHE A 85 -1.04 -15.38 -10.09
N ASN A 86 -0.87 -14.05 -10.16
CA ASN A 86 -0.02 -13.42 -11.18
C ASN A 86 1.14 -12.56 -10.65
N THR A 87 1.60 -12.74 -9.40
CA THR A 87 2.49 -11.73 -8.78
C THR A 87 3.70 -12.26 -8.02
N GLY A 88 3.96 -13.57 -7.99
CA GLY A 88 5.13 -14.13 -7.28
C GLY A 88 5.11 -14.05 -5.73
N HIS A 89 4.05 -13.50 -5.15
CA HIS A 89 3.87 -13.34 -3.70
C HIS A 89 3.28 -14.60 -3.06
N LYS A 90 3.69 -14.93 -1.82
CA LYS A 90 3.24 -16.18 -1.16
C LYS A 90 1.79 -16.10 -0.70
N ASN A 91 1.30 -14.90 -0.39
CA ASN A 91 -0.05 -14.63 0.07
C ASN A 91 -0.44 -13.18 -0.25
N TYR A 92 -1.71 -12.82 -0.01
CA TYR A 92 -2.17 -11.46 -0.27
C TYR A 92 -1.70 -10.43 0.75
N TRP A 93 -1.26 -10.82 1.96
CA TRP A 93 -0.65 -9.88 2.89
C TRP A 93 0.64 -9.30 2.32
N GLU A 94 1.52 -10.16 1.79
CA GLU A 94 2.75 -9.76 1.10
C GLU A 94 2.44 -8.88 -0.12
N LEU A 95 1.43 -9.25 -0.93
CA LEU A 95 1.03 -8.47 -2.10
C LEU A 95 0.56 -7.07 -1.72
N LEU A 96 -0.29 -6.95 -0.69
CA LEU A 96 -0.82 -5.64 -0.27
C LEU A 96 0.26 -4.76 0.36
N SER A 97 1.21 -5.35 1.08
CA SER A 97 2.37 -4.64 1.60
C SER A 97 3.26 -4.10 0.47
N ASP A 98 3.55 -4.92 -0.55
CA ASP A 98 4.31 -4.46 -1.71
C ASP A 98 3.54 -3.42 -2.53
N LEU A 99 2.22 -3.60 -2.72
CA LEU A 99 1.36 -2.59 -3.32
C LEU A 99 1.49 -1.24 -2.60
N ARG A 100 1.47 -1.23 -1.27
CA ARG A 100 1.66 0.00 -0.46
C ARG A 100 3.04 0.61 -0.66
N ALA A 101 4.09 -0.21 -0.71
CA ALA A 101 5.45 0.28 -0.94
C ALA A 101 5.62 0.88 -2.35
N GLN A 102 4.97 0.30 -3.37
CA GLN A 102 5.03 0.78 -4.75
C GLN A 102 4.19 2.05 -4.94
N SER A 103 2.97 2.08 -4.39
CA SER A 103 2.11 3.25 -4.47
C SER A 103 2.72 4.46 -3.75
N TYR A 104 3.32 4.25 -2.59
CA TYR A 104 4.04 5.30 -1.87
C TYR A 104 5.25 5.80 -2.64
N ARG A 105 6.03 4.87 -3.24
CA ARG A 105 7.16 5.24 -4.09
C ARG A 105 6.73 6.09 -5.27
N SER A 106 5.64 5.70 -5.92
CA SER A 106 5.05 6.43 -7.03
C SER A 106 4.56 7.82 -6.60
N ALA A 107 3.85 7.92 -5.47
CA ALA A 107 3.24 9.16 -5.01
C ALA A 107 4.26 10.20 -4.51
N MET A 108 5.29 9.75 -3.79
CA MET A 108 6.30 10.64 -3.23
C MET A 108 7.39 11.00 -4.26
N GLY A 109 7.65 10.12 -5.22
CA GLY A 109 8.81 10.23 -6.12
C GLY A 109 10.12 9.92 -5.40
N ALA A 110 11.14 9.44 -6.14
CA ALA A 110 12.40 8.98 -5.56
C ALA A 110 13.06 10.03 -4.64
N ASP A 111 13.01 11.30 -5.02
CA ASP A 111 13.69 12.39 -4.31
C ASP A 111 13.06 12.70 -2.95
N LYS A 112 11.72 12.61 -2.82
CA LYS A 112 11.04 12.91 -1.53
C LYS A 112 11.08 11.74 -0.57
N ILE A 113 11.31 10.52 -1.05
CA ILE A 113 11.45 9.33 -0.20
C ILE A 113 12.78 9.35 0.52
N VAL A 114 13.86 9.72 -0.16
CA VAL A 114 15.16 9.92 0.49
C VAL A 114 15.04 11.02 1.55
N ALA A 115 14.38 12.14 1.24
CA ALA A 115 14.12 13.20 2.21
C ALA A 115 13.26 12.72 3.41
N SER A 116 12.22 11.92 3.16
CA SER A 116 11.38 11.34 4.21
C SER A 116 12.13 10.31 5.07
N MET A 117 12.96 9.46 4.46
CA MET A 117 13.81 8.50 5.17
C MET A 117 14.85 9.21 6.03
N LEU A 118 15.48 10.26 5.50
CA LEU A 118 16.41 11.10 6.26
C LEU A 118 15.70 11.81 7.42
N THR A 119 14.48 12.31 7.21
CA THR A 119 13.69 12.94 8.28
C THR A 119 13.28 11.93 9.36
N GLN A 120 12.95 10.69 8.98
CA GLN A 120 12.67 9.61 9.95
C GLN A 120 13.93 9.16 10.70
N LEU A 121 15.09 9.16 10.05
CA LEU A 121 16.39 8.87 10.68
C LEU A 121 16.81 10.01 11.62
N ASP A 122 16.62 11.27 11.25
CA ASP A 122 16.87 12.44 12.12
C ASP A 122 15.89 12.48 13.30
N ALA A 123 14.65 12.01 13.12
CA ALA A 123 13.68 11.86 14.21
C ALA A 123 14.02 10.70 15.17
N THR A 124 14.93 9.81 14.77
CA THR A 124 15.40 8.69 15.56
C THR A 124 16.86 8.96 15.94
N ASP A 125 17.11 9.92 16.84
CA ASP A 125 18.42 10.34 17.37
C ASP A 125 19.54 9.32 17.05
N LEU A 126 20.19 9.52 15.90
CA LEU A 126 21.39 8.80 15.53
C LEU A 126 22.47 9.30 16.50
N ILE A 127 22.68 8.54 17.57
CA ILE A 127 23.92 8.61 18.34
C ILE A 127 25.01 8.12 17.38
N ILE A 128 25.56 9.04 16.60
CA ILE A 128 26.76 8.81 15.81
C ILE A 128 27.89 8.83 16.83
N ASP A 129 28.37 7.64 17.19
CA ASP A 129 29.60 7.47 17.94
C ASP A 129 30.76 7.97 17.07
N ASP A 130 31.56 8.88 17.61
CA ASP A 130 32.48 9.81 16.91
C ASP A 130 33.74 9.12 16.31
N ASP A 131 33.69 7.80 16.08
CA ASP A 131 34.87 6.96 15.82
C ASP A 131 34.85 6.27 14.43
N VAL A 132 34.50 7.01 13.39
CA VAL A 132 34.69 6.54 11.99
C VAL A 132 35.78 7.37 11.30
N PRO A 133 37.03 6.86 11.20
CA PRO A 133 38.07 7.52 10.43
C PRO A 133 37.87 7.24 8.93
N PHE A 134 37.73 8.30 8.14
CA PHE A 134 37.83 8.29 6.67
C PHE A 134 39.26 8.06 6.19
#